data_AF-A0A7S2QXI6-F1
#
_entry.id   AF-A0A7S2QXI6-F1
#
_cell.length_a   1.000
_cell.length_b   1.000
_cell.length_c   1.000
_cell.angle_alpha   90.00
_cell.angle_beta   90.00
_cell.angle_gamma   90.00
#
_symmetry.space_group_name_H-M   'P 1'
#
loop_
_entity.id
_entity.type
_entity.pdbx_description
1 polymer ?
#
loop_
_entity_poly.entity_id
_entity_poly.type
_entity_poly.pdbx_seq_one_letter_code
_entity_poly.pdbx_strand_id
1 'polypeptide(L)'
;VLIDVWWGVVERAAPRSYAWDGYVELIGMCRARGLEAHCVLSFHACGSSVGDGGCAIPLPPWAAAANGDDYFTDARGGQSREYLSLWSDETRARCRGDRSPSECYGEFAERFAERFADDIRDGVITQVIVGLGPCGELRYPSYCARRRWGFPGAGALQC
;
A
#
# COMPACT_ATOMS: atom_id res chain seq x y z
N VAL A 1 -16.25 -7.91 6.49
CA VAL A 1 -15.99 -6.53 6.02
C VAL A 1 -14.59 -6.47 5.42
N LEU A 2 -14.39 -5.72 4.35
CA LEU A 2 -13.07 -5.51 3.73
C LEU A 2 -12.45 -4.22 4.29
N ILE A 3 -11.20 -4.28 4.72
CA ILE A 3 -10.50 -3.17 5.38
C ILE A 3 -9.13 -2.98 4.72
N ASP A 4 -8.87 -1.82 4.14
CA ASP A 4 -7.54 -1.41 3.74
C ASP A 4 -6.68 -1.04 4.94
N VAL A 5 -5.59 -1.77 5.13
CA VAL A 5 -4.53 -1.52 6.10
C VAL A 5 -3.43 -0.73 5.40
N TRP A 6 -3.57 0.60 5.44
CA TRP A 6 -2.75 1.53 4.67
C TRP A 6 -1.33 1.64 5.23
N TRP A 7 -0.34 1.29 4.41
CA TRP A 7 1.07 1.46 4.76
C TRP A 7 1.40 2.91 5.13
N GLY A 8 0.87 3.87 4.35
CA GLY A 8 1.01 5.31 4.57
C GLY A 8 0.35 5.87 5.82
N VAL A 9 -0.50 5.10 6.50
CA VAL A 9 -1.08 5.44 7.80
C VAL A 9 -0.29 4.78 8.92
N VAL A 10 -0.08 3.46 8.81
CA VAL A 10 0.52 2.65 9.86
C VAL A 10 2.00 3.00 10.05
N GLU A 11 2.79 3.08 8.99
CA GLU A 11 4.24 3.33 9.07
C GLU A 11 4.59 4.76 8.63
N ARG A 12 3.70 5.72 8.87
CA ARG A 12 3.81 7.09 8.35
C ARG A 12 5.02 7.86 8.87
N ALA A 13 5.29 7.75 10.17
CA ALA A 13 6.18 8.68 10.87
C ALA A 13 7.66 8.48 10.50
N ALA A 14 8.11 7.23 10.49
CA ALA A 14 9.48 6.85 10.21
C ALA A 14 9.55 5.34 9.87
N PRO A 15 10.63 4.88 9.21
CA PRO A 15 10.91 3.45 9.06
C PRO A 15 10.82 2.72 10.40
N ARG A 16 10.09 1.59 10.42
CA ARG A 16 9.82 0.71 11.56
C ARG A 16 9.03 1.34 12.72
N SER A 17 8.42 2.50 12.50
CA SER A 17 7.52 3.13 13.47
C SER A 17 6.07 2.83 13.10
N TYR A 18 5.56 1.69 13.57
CA TYR A 18 4.20 1.21 13.25
C TYR A 18 3.17 1.68 14.28
N ALA A 19 2.15 2.41 13.82
CA ALA A 19 1.03 2.89 14.62
C ALA A 19 -0.26 2.13 14.24
N TRP A 20 -0.66 1.20 15.10
CA TRP A 20 -1.79 0.30 14.84
C TRP A 20 -3.10 0.71 15.51
N ASP A 21 -3.09 1.72 16.38
CA ASP A 21 -4.18 1.99 17.33
C ASP A 21 -5.57 2.09 16.68
N GLY A 22 -5.68 2.81 15.54
CA GLY A 22 -6.94 2.91 14.82
C GLY A 22 -7.44 1.57 14.26
N TYR A 23 -6.53 0.72 13.76
CA TYR A 23 -6.88 -0.62 13.27
C TYR A 23 -7.23 -1.57 14.41
N VAL A 24 -6.59 -1.42 15.57
CA VAL A 24 -6.90 -2.19 16.78
C VAL A 24 -8.33 -1.89 17.24
N GLU A 25 -8.71 -0.62 17.26
CA GLU A 25 -10.08 -0.21 17.59
C GLU A 25 -11.07 -0.77 16.55
N LEU A 26 -10.78 -0.62 15.25
CA LEU A 26 -11.64 -1.07 14.17
C LEU A 26 -11.86 -2.59 14.17
N ILE A 27 -10.81 -3.38 14.33
CA ILE A 27 -10.90 -4.85 14.42
C ILE A 27 -11.61 -5.25 15.72
N GLY A 28 -11.37 -4.54 16.83
CA GLY A 28 -12.13 -4.71 18.07
C GLY A 28 -13.64 -4.50 17.88
N MET A 29 -14.04 -3.50 17.08
CA MET A 29 -15.45 -3.28 16.72
C MET A 29 -16.03 -4.41 15.88
N CYS A 30 -15.23 -5.02 14.99
CA CYS A 30 -15.63 -6.19 14.20
C CYS A 30 -15.87 -7.39 15.10
N ARG A 31 -14.91 -7.70 16.00
CA ARG A 31 -15.04 -8.76 17.02
C ARG A 31 -16.30 -8.57 17.85
N ALA A 32 -16.52 -7.38 18.40
CA ALA A 32 -17.67 -7.08 19.26
C ALA A 32 -19.04 -7.27 18.55
N ARG A 33 -19.05 -7.23 17.22
CA ARG A 33 -20.26 -7.40 16.39
C ARG A 33 -20.34 -8.78 15.72
N GLY A 34 -19.38 -9.67 15.97
CA GLY A 34 -19.30 -10.97 15.30
C GLY A 34 -19.11 -10.85 13.78
N LEU A 35 -18.46 -9.77 13.33
CA LEU A 35 -18.14 -9.57 11.91
C LEU A 35 -16.74 -10.11 11.61
N GLU A 36 -16.63 -10.85 10.51
CA GLU A 36 -15.33 -11.23 9.94
C GLU A 36 -14.67 -10.03 9.25
N ALA A 37 -13.36 -9.91 9.38
CA ALA A 37 -12.53 -8.88 8.77
C ALA A 37 -11.60 -9.50 7.73
N HIS A 38 -11.62 -8.94 6.51
CA HIS A 38 -10.68 -9.24 5.45
C HIS A 38 -9.76 -8.03 5.33
N CYS A 39 -8.49 -8.21 5.68
CA CYS A 39 -7.52 -7.11 5.73
C CYS A 39 -6.69 -7.09 4.45
N VAL A 40 -6.66 -5.94 3.77
CA VAL A 40 -5.78 -5.70 2.62
C VAL A 40 -4.53 -4.98 3.14
N LEU A 41 -3.34 -5.55 2.93
CA LEU A 41 -2.08 -4.85 3.18
C LEU A 41 -1.85 -3.87 2.03
N SER A 42 -2.28 -2.63 2.22
CA SER A 42 -2.39 -1.62 1.17
C SER A 42 -1.09 -0.83 1.06
N PHE A 43 -0.15 -1.39 0.30
CA PHE A 43 1.15 -0.79 -0.05
C PHE A 43 1.07 0.25 -1.18
N HIS A 44 -0.13 0.73 -1.50
CA HIS A 44 -0.40 1.72 -2.54
C HIS A 44 -1.03 2.98 -1.94
N ALA A 45 -1.03 4.07 -2.70
CA ALA A 45 -1.70 5.31 -2.32
C ALA A 45 -3.20 5.28 -2.71
N CYS A 46 -4.04 5.90 -1.88
CA CYS A 46 -5.42 6.25 -2.21
C CYS A 46 -5.49 7.69 -2.74
N GLY A 47 -6.28 7.94 -3.79
CA GLY A 47 -6.58 9.28 -4.30
C GLY A 47 -6.20 9.52 -5.77
N SER A 48 -5.64 8.53 -6.46
CA SER A 48 -5.25 8.63 -7.88
C SER A 48 -6.23 7.96 -8.85
N SER A 49 -7.23 7.24 -8.33
CA SER A 49 -8.14 6.38 -9.08
C SER A 49 -9.58 6.87 -9.06
N VAL A 50 -10.37 6.40 -10.03
CA VAL A 50 -11.80 6.73 -10.14
C VAL A 50 -12.54 6.07 -8.99
N GLY A 51 -13.18 6.85 -8.12
CA GLY A 51 -13.92 6.35 -6.96
C GLY A 51 -13.32 6.77 -5.61
N ASP A 52 -12.13 7.37 -5.58
CA ASP A 52 -11.42 7.70 -4.33
C ASP A 52 -12.04 8.86 -3.52
N GLY A 53 -13.14 9.45 -3.98
CA GLY A 53 -14.11 10.19 -3.15
C GLY A 53 -13.59 11.37 -2.32
N GLY A 54 -12.39 11.89 -2.60
CA GLY A 54 -11.74 12.94 -1.80
C GLY A 54 -10.88 12.43 -0.62
N CYS A 55 -10.76 11.12 -0.43
CA CYS A 55 -9.78 10.53 0.48
C CYS A 55 -8.41 10.50 -0.20
N ALA A 56 -7.38 11.02 0.47
CA ALA A 56 -6.01 11.03 -0.04
C ALA A 56 -5.08 10.44 1.02
N ILE A 57 -4.65 9.21 0.79
CA ILE A 57 -3.70 8.51 1.66
C ILE A 57 -2.46 8.21 0.81
N PRO A 58 -1.38 9.01 0.92
CA PRO A 58 -0.16 8.75 0.16
C PRO A 58 0.59 7.54 0.74
N LEU A 59 1.59 7.04 0.01
CA LEU A 59 2.64 6.19 0.58
C LEU A 59 3.35 6.91 1.74
N PRO A 60 4.06 6.18 2.64
CA PRO A 60 4.88 6.84 3.64
C PRO A 60 5.86 7.83 2.99
N PRO A 61 6.06 9.03 3.58
CA PRO A 61 6.86 10.09 2.97
C PRO A 61 8.34 9.71 2.81
N TRP A 62 8.80 8.69 3.54
CA TRP A 62 10.17 8.16 3.49
C TRP A 62 10.33 6.96 2.54
N ALA A 63 9.23 6.44 1.97
CA ALA A 63 9.21 5.18 1.22
C ALA A 63 10.08 5.21 -0.05
N ALA A 64 10.08 6.34 -0.76
CA ALA A 64 10.86 6.54 -1.98
C ALA A 64 12.12 7.39 -1.73
N ALA A 65 13.16 7.15 -2.50
CA ALA A 65 14.36 7.95 -2.58
C ALA A 65 14.04 9.34 -3.15
N ALA A 66 14.81 10.34 -2.72
CA ALA A 66 14.56 11.73 -3.07
C ALA A 66 14.68 12.04 -4.58
N ASN A 67 15.41 11.22 -5.33
CA ASN A 67 15.54 11.34 -6.79
C ASN A 67 14.29 10.86 -7.54
N GLY A 68 13.39 10.12 -6.89
CA GLY A 68 12.17 9.60 -7.50
C GLY A 68 12.37 8.37 -8.38
N ASP A 69 13.54 7.73 -8.33
CA ASP A 69 13.86 6.54 -9.14
C ASP A 69 13.05 5.31 -8.74
N ASP A 70 12.38 5.35 -7.58
CA ASP A 70 11.58 4.23 -7.07
C ASP A 70 10.19 4.13 -7.71
N TYR A 71 9.83 4.97 -8.69
CA TYR A 71 8.47 5.03 -9.24
C TYR A 71 8.38 4.50 -10.66
N PHE A 72 7.25 3.87 -10.98
CA PHE A 72 6.92 3.52 -12.36
C PHE A 72 6.94 4.76 -13.25
N THR A 73 7.65 4.68 -14.36
CA THR A 73 7.88 5.79 -15.29
C THR A 73 7.57 5.32 -16.70
N ASP A 74 6.81 6.10 -17.47
CA ASP A 74 6.53 5.77 -18.86
C ASP A 74 7.59 6.31 -19.83
N ALA A 75 7.48 5.93 -21.11
CA ALA A 75 8.39 6.38 -22.17
C ALA A 75 8.40 7.92 -22.38
N ARG A 76 7.47 8.67 -21.79
CA ARG A 76 7.42 10.14 -21.83
C ARG A 76 8.00 10.76 -20.56
N GLY A 77 8.59 9.95 -19.68
CA GLY A 77 9.20 10.37 -18.42
C GLY A 77 8.21 10.71 -17.32
N GLY A 78 6.91 10.41 -17.48
CA GLY A 78 5.95 10.73 -16.45
C GLY A 78 5.80 9.57 -15.46
N GLN A 79 5.79 9.92 -14.18
CA GLN A 79 5.86 8.98 -13.06
C GLN A 79 4.50 8.74 -12.41
N SER A 80 4.24 7.50 -12.01
CA SER A 80 3.14 7.16 -11.09
C SER A 80 3.66 7.05 -9.66
N ARG A 81 3.10 7.84 -8.75
CA ARG A 81 3.46 7.84 -7.32
C ARG A 81 2.54 6.99 -6.44
N GLU A 82 1.69 6.18 -7.08
CA GLU A 82 0.70 5.36 -6.39
C GLU A 82 1.33 4.14 -5.72
N TYR A 83 2.41 3.61 -6.28
CA TYR A 83 3.09 2.40 -5.82
C TYR A 83 4.57 2.47 -6.22
N LEU A 84 5.47 1.83 -5.47
CA LEU A 84 6.89 1.76 -5.82
C LEU A 84 7.08 0.77 -6.98
N SER A 85 7.91 1.09 -7.96
CA SER A 85 8.13 0.22 -9.12
C SER A 85 8.67 -1.14 -8.69
N LEU A 86 8.21 -2.20 -9.35
CA LEU A 86 8.78 -3.53 -9.16
C LEU A 86 10.28 -3.61 -9.53
N TRP A 87 10.79 -2.67 -10.34
CA TRP A 87 12.23 -2.55 -10.61
C TRP A 87 13.03 -2.07 -9.40
N SER A 88 12.34 -1.49 -8.42
CA SER A 88 12.92 -0.98 -7.19
C SER A 88 12.83 -1.97 -6.04
N ASP A 89 12.18 -3.12 -6.22
CA ASP A 89 11.90 -4.12 -5.18
C ASP A 89 13.13 -4.49 -4.34
N GLU A 90 14.31 -4.55 -4.97
CA GLU A 90 15.59 -4.90 -4.32
C GLU A 90 16.53 -3.70 -4.12
N THR A 91 16.09 -2.49 -4.48
CA THR A 91 16.91 -1.28 -4.33
C THR A 91 16.92 -0.81 -2.87
N ARG A 92 18.10 -0.83 -2.25
CA ARG A 92 18.28 -0.38 -0.88
C ARG A 92 18.49 1.14 -0.82
N ALA A 93 17.83 1.80 0.12
CA ALA A 93 17.98 3.23 0.34
C ALA A 93 18.00 3.61 1.81
N ARG A 94 18.83 4.59 2.17
CA ARG A 94 18.97 5.10 3.54
C ARG A 94 17.64 5.61 4.11
N CYS A 95 16.79 6.22 3.28
CA CYS A 95 15.46 6.69 3.70
C CYS A 95 14.54 5.57 4.18
N ARG A 96 14.78 4.32 3.75
CA ARG A 96 14.06 3.12 4.20
C ARG A 96 14.73 2.41 5.38
N GLY A 97 15.75 3.01 6.00
CA GLY A 97 16.58 2.34 7.00
C GLY A 97 17.47 1.25 6.38
N ASP A 98 18.01 1.57 5.20
CA ASP A 98 18.78 0.69 4.32
C ASP A 98 18.03 -0.55 3.81
N ARG A 99 16.71 -0.63 3.99
CA ARG A 99 15.86 -1.69 3.43
C ARG A 99 15.53 -1.47 1.96
N SER A 100 15.24 -2.56 1.26
CA SER A 100 14.53 -2.54 -0.02
C SER A 100 13.01 -2.43 0.18
N PRO A 101 12.22 -2.04 -0.84
CA PRO A 101 10.77 -2.12 -0.80
C PRO A 101 10.25 -3.51 -0.42
N SER A 102 10.80 -4.60 -0.99
CA SER A 102 10.44 -5.97 -0.63
C SER A 102 10.64 -6.24 0.88
N GLU A 103 11.77 -5.81 1.44
CA GLU A 103 12.06 -5.94 2.87
C GLU A 103 11.08 -5.10 3.71
N CYS A 104 10.73 -3.88 3.28
CA CYS A 104 9.71 -3.08 3.96
C CYS A 104 8.34 -3.78 3.98
N TYR A 105 7.89 -4.34 2.86
CA TYR A 105 6.60 -5.04 2.76
C TYR A 105 6.59 -6.31 3.61
N GLY A 106 7.67 -7.09 3.58
CA GLY A 106 7.84 -8.30 4.39
C GLY A 106 7.80 -7.98 5.88
N GLU A 107 8.61 -7.02 6.34
CA GLU A 107 8.60 -6.60 7.74
C GLU A 107 7.23 -6.04 8.16
N PHE A 108 6.55 -5.29 7.29
CA PHE A 108 5.19 -4.79 7.58
C PHE A 108 4.20 -5.93 7.80
N ALA A 109 4.22 -6.95 6.92
CA ALA A 109 3.37 -8.13 7.04
C ALA A 109 3.66 -8.94 8.31
N GLU A 110 4.93 -9.10 8.68
CA GLU A 110 5.34 -9.72 9.93
C GLU A 110 4.81 -8.95 11.14
N ARG A 111 4.96 -7.62 11.18
CA ARG A 111 4.47 -6.78 12.28
C ARG A 111 2.95 -6.76 12.36
N PHE A 112 2.25 -6.83 11.23
CA PHE A 112 0.81 -7.03 11.20
C PHE A 112 0.43 -8.37 11.83
N ALA A 113 1.07 -9.46 11.41
CA ALA A 113 0.79 -10.80 11.94
C ALA A 113 1.06 -10.90 13.45
N GLU A 114 2.15 -10.31 13.94
CA GLU A 114 2.44 -10.22 15.38
C GLU A 114 1.38 -9.41 16.12
N ARG A 115 1.01 -8.23 15.60
CA ARG A 115 0.09 -7.31 16.28
C ARG A 115 -1.32 -7.86 16.42
N PHE A 116 -1.78 -8.59 15.40
CA PHE A 116 -3.14 -9.11 15.30
C PHE A 116 -3.20 -10.64 15.44
N ALA A 117 -2.18 -11.25 16.05
CA ALA A 117 -2.09 -12.71 16.20
C ALA A 117 -3.31 -13.33 16.87
N ASP A 118 -3.86 -12.67 17.89
CA ASP A 118 -5.07 -13.12 18.59
C ASP A 118 -6.31 -12.97 17.71
N ASP A 119 -6.47 -11.84 17.02
CA ASP A 119 -7.60 -11.61 16.09
C ASP A 119 -7.61 -12.62 14.93
N ILE A 120 -6.42 -13.04 14.46
CA ILE A 120 -6.27 -14.10 13.45
C ILE A 120 -6.62 -15.47 14.06
N ARG A 121 -6.08 -15.79 15.23
CA ARG A 121 -6.31 -17.09 15.91
C ARG A 121 -7.78 -17.30 16.27
N ASP A 122 -8.44 -16.23 16.73
CA ASP A 122 -9.84 -16.23 17.14
C ASP A 122 -10.81 -16.20 15.94
N GLY A 123 -10.29 -16.12 14.71
CA GLY A 123 -11.10 -16.10 13.49
C GLY A 123 -11.83 -14.79 13.23
N VAL A 124 -11.42 -13.68 13.86
CA VAL A 124 -11.93 -12.34 13.54
C VAL A 124 -11.37 -11.88 12.21
N ILE A 125 -10.05 -12.02 12.01
CA ILE A 125 -9.40 -11.78 10.71
C ILE A 125 -9.32 -13.12 9.97
N THR A 126 -10.15 -13.28 8.94
CA THR A 126 -10.27 -14.54 8.18
C THR A 126 -9.51 -14.54 6.87
N GLN A 127 -9.15 -13.35 6.36
CA GLN A 127 -8.41 -13.21 5.11
C GLN A 127 -7.39 -12.07 5.20
N VAL A 128 -6.19 -12.31 4.67
CA VAL A 128 -5.18 -11.29 4.41
C VAL A 128 -4.93 -11.24 2.90
N ILE A 129 -5.10 -10.06 2.31
CA ILE A 129 -4.87 -9.79 0.88
C ILE A 129 -3.64 -8.91 0.79
N VAL A 130 -2.64 -9.32 0.00
CA VAL A 130 -1.40 -8.54 -0.15
C VAL A 130 -1.53 -7.66 -1.39
N GLY A 131 -1.45 -6.34 -1.22
CA GLY A 131 -1.45 -5.41 -2.35
C GLY A 131 -0.13 -5.46 -3.13
N LEU A 132 -0.17 -5.64 -4.45
CA LEU A 132 1.02 -5.84 -5.28
C LEU A 132 1.21 -4.79 -6.38
N GLY A 133 0.56 -3.63 -6.23
CA GLY A 133 0.58 -2.60 -7.25
C GLY A 133 -0.46 -1.50 -7.03
N PRO A 134 -0.71 -0.66 -8.05
CA PRO A 134 -1.75 0.37 -8.01
C PRO A 134 -3.13 -0.22 -7.70
N CYS A 135 -3.91 0.47 -6.88
CA CYS A 135 -5.16 -0.01 -6.27
C CYS A 135 -5.04 -1.35 -5.51
N GLY A 136 -3.83 -1.76 -5.14
CA GLY A 136 -3.56 -3.07 -4.53
C GLY A 136 -3.54 -4.23 -5.52
N GLU A 137 -3.68 -3.98 -6.82
CA GLU A 137 -3.77 -5.01 -7.86
C GLU A 137 -2.39 -5.34 -8.44
N LEU A 138 -2.18 -6.60 -8.80
CA LEU A 138 -0.97 -7.04 -9.50
C LEU A 138 -1.01 -6.59 -10.96
N ARG A 139 -0.60 -5.35 -11.22
CA ARG A 139 -0.51 -4.76 -12.56
C ARG A 139 0.41 -3.54 -12.61
N TYR A 140 0.71 -3.09 -13.82
CA TYR A 140 1.29 -1.77 -14.04
C TYR A 140 0.23 -0.65 -13.89
N PRO A 141 0.62 0.59 -13.54
CA PRO A 141 -0.27 1.76 -13.55
C PRO A 141 -0.47 2.30 -14.99
N SER A 142 -0.91 1.44 -15.91
CA SER A 142 -0.97 1.73 -17.35
C SER A 142 -2.12 2.65 -17.77
N TYR A 143 -3.13 2.83 -16.92
CA TYR A 143 -4.32 3.65 -17.18
C TYR A 143 -4.64 4.60 -15.99
N CYS A 144 -3.89 5.69 -15.87
CA CYS A 144 -4.14 6.67 -14.81
C CYS A 144 -4.94 7.88 -15.34
N ALA A 145 -6.17 8.07 -14.85
CA ALA A 145 -7.03 9.20 -15.25
C ALA A 145 -6.35 10.57 -15.04
N ARG A 146 -5.60 10.71 -13.93
CA ARG A 146 -4.82 11.91 -13.61
C ARG A 146 -3.70 12.20 -14.63
N ARG A 147 -3.31 11.21 -15.44
CA ARG A 147 -2.28 11.32 -16.49
C ARG A 147 -2.88 11.37 -17.90
N ARG A 148 -4.09 11.94 -18.03
CA ARG A 148 -4.80 12.17 -19.30
C ARG A 148 -5.28 10.88 -20.00
N TRP A 149 -5.25 9.75 -19.30
CA TRP A 149 -5.93 8.57 -19.78
C TRP A 149 -7.44 8.74 -19.63
N GLY A 150 -8.21 8.29 -20.62
CA GLY A 150 -9.66 8.22 -20.56
C GLY A 150 -10.14 6.94 -21.23
N PHE A 151 -11.15 6.29 -20.65
CA PHE A 151 -11.75 5.10 -21.23
C PHE A 151 -12.34 5.42 -22.62
N PRO A 152 -12.15 4.57 -23.65
CA PRO A 152 -11.53 3.24 -23.64
C PRO A 152 -10.07 3.22 -24.15
N GLY A 153 -9.26 4.25 -23.83
CA GLY A 153 -7.87 4.33 -24.28
C GLY A 153 -7.04 3.10 -23.90
N ALA A 154 -6.11 2.69 -24.78
CA ALA A 154 -5.30 1.48 -24.59
C ALA A 154 -4.33 1.51 -23.40
N GLY A 155 -4.06 2.69 -22.83
CA GLY A 155 -3.05 2.88 -21.79
C GLY A 155 -1.64 3.05 -22.36
N ALA A 156 -0.63 2.94 -21.49
CA ALA A 156 0.77 3.01 -21.87
C ALA A 156 1.64 2.05 -21.04
N LEU A 157 2.71 1.55 -21.63
CA LEU A 157 3.77 0.84 -20.90
C LEU A 157 4.39 1.77 -19.85
N GLN A 158 4.76 1.20 -18.70
CA GLN A 158 5.30 1.91 -17.54
C GLN A 158 6.73 1.41 -17.22
N CYS A 159 7.51 1.23 -18.28
CA CYS A 159 8.86 0.69 -18.29
C CYS A 159 9.68 1.35 -19.41
#